data_AF-A0A3R6ZFM3-F1
#
_entry.id   AF-A0A3R6ZFM3-F1
#
_cell.length_a   1.000
_cell.length_b   1.000
_cell.length_c   1.000
_cell.angle_alpha   90.00
_cell.angle_beta   90.00
_cell.angle_gamma   90.00
#
_symmetry.space_group_name_H-M   'P 1'
#
loop_
_entity.id
_entity.type
_entity.pdbx_description
1 polymer ?
#
loop_
_entity_poly.entity_id
_entity_poly.type
_entity_poly.pdbx_seq_one_letter_code
_entity_poly.pdbx_strand_id
1 'polypeptide(L)' 'MLILGTFGCGAFQNPPEVVARAYKEVLAEFEYDFDTVEFAVYCPKREQTVNPSGNNYAVFKRVLGNRK' A
#
# COMPACT_ATOMS: atom_id res chain seq x y z
N MET A 1 -4.70 -1.70 -16.55
CA MET A 1 -3.59 -1.51 -15.58
C MET A 1 -3.78 -0.23 -14.79
N LEU A 2 -3.72 -0.32 -13.45
CA LEU A 2 -3.79 0.80 -12.52
C LEU A 2 -2.57 0.77 -11.58
N ILE A 3 -1.85 1.88 -11.45
CA ILE A 3 -0.73 2.01 -10.50
C ILE A 3 -1.15 2.95 -9.38
N LEU A 4 -1.13 2.45 -8.15
CA LEU A 4 -1.46 3.20 -6.93
C LEU A 4 -0.23 3.39 -6.04
N GLY A 5 -0.40 4.17 -4.98
CA GLY A 5 0.65 4.44 -4.01
C GLY A 5 0.10 4.53 -2.58
N THR A 6 0.92 5.08 -1.68
CA THR A 6 0.56 5.25 -0.27
C THR A 6 -0.20 6.55 -0.06
N PHE A 7 -1.45 6.55 -0.52
CA PHE A 7 -2.28 7.76 -0.59
C PHE A 7 -2.34 8.51 0.74
N GLY A 8 -1.77 9.72 0.76
CA GLY A 8 -1.71 10.59 1.93
C GLY A 8 -0.86 10.09 3.11
N CYS A 9 -0.10 9.00 2.99
CA CYS A 9 0.71 8.47 4.11
C CYS A 9 2.04 9.21 4.33
N GLY A 10 2.29 10.28 3.56
CA GLY A 10 3.49 11.13 3.67
C GLY A 10 3.17 12.43 4.41
N ALA A 11 3.18 13.56 3.71
CA ALA A 11 2.94 14.89 4.30
C ALA A 11 1.58 15.01 5.01
N PHE A 12 0.55 14.30 4.55
CA PHE A 12 -0.78 14.31 5.19
C PHE A 12 -0.91 13.34 6.36
N GLN A 13 0.14 12.55 6.63
CA GLN A 13 0.24 11.69 7.81
C GLN A 13 -0.95 10.72 8.00
N ASN A 14 -1.60 10.29 6.92
CA ASN A 14 -2.60 9.23 7.02
C ASN A 14 -1.93 7.95 7.54
N PRO A 15 -2.53 7.24 8.52
CA PRO A 15 -1.97 5.98 8.99
C PRO A 15 -1.92 4.95 7.84
N PRO A 16 -0.75 4.39 7.49
CA PRO A 16 -0.62 3.50 6.34
C PRO A 16 -1.46 2.23 6.48
N GLU A 17 -1.67 1.74 7.70
CA GLU A 17 -2.55 0.60 7.96
C GLU A 17 -4.01 0.87 7.61
N VAL A 18 -4.49 2.09 7.85
CA VAL A 18 -5.87 2.48 7.54
C VAL A 18 -6.05 2.56 6.02
N VAL A 19 -5.13 3.23 5.34
CA VAL A 19 -5.18 3.39 3.87
C VAL A 19 -5.04 2.04 3.15
N ALA A 20 -4.11 1.18 3.58
CA ALA A 20 -3.92 -0.13 2.97
C ALA A 20 -5.14 -1.05 3.16
N ARG A 21 -5.81 -1.00 4.32
CA ARG A 21 -7.07 -1.74 4.54
C ARG A 21 -8.22 -1.20 3.68
N ALA A 22 -8.36 0.12 3.60
CA ALA A 22 -9.37 0.73 2.74
C ALA A 22 -9.18 0.32 1.26
N TYR A 23 -7.94 0.29 0.77
CA TYR A 23 -7.66 -0.26 -0.56
C TYR A 23 -8.03 -1.73 -0.70
N LYS A 24 -7.75 -2.55 0.32
CA LYS A 24 -8.09 -3.98 0.29
C LYS A 24 -9.59 -4.21 0.18
N GLU A 25 -10.39 -3.43 0.90
CA GLU A 25 -11.85 -3.50 0.90
C GLU A 25 -12.42 -3.05 -0.45
N VAL A 26 -12.09 -1.84 -0.88
CA VAL A 26 -12.63 -1.26 -2.12
C VAL A 26 -12.22 -2.09 -3.33
N LEU A 27 -10.97 -2.55 -3.41
CA LEU A 27 -10.53 -3.28 -4.61
C LEU A 27 -11.22 -4.64 -4.81
N ALA A 28 -11.90 -5.20 -3.81
CA ALA A 28 -12.77 -6.35 -4.01
C ALA A 28 -14.03 -6.00 -4.82
N GLU A 29 -14.51 -4.76 -4.73
CA GLU A 29 -15.67 -4.26 -5.50
C GLU A 29 -15.31 -3.98 -6.96
N PHE A 30 -14.03 -3.71 -7.24
CA PHE A 30 -13.50 -3.33 -8.57
C PHE A 30 -12.60 -4.43 -9.19
N GLU A 31 -12.73 -5.68 -8.76
CA GLU A 31 -11.82 -6.79 -9.13
C GLU A 31 -11.71 -6.99 -10.65
N TYR A 32 -12.81 -6.77 -11.39
CA TYR A 32 -12.87 -7.00 -12.83
C TYR A 32 -12.77 -5.72 -13.68
N ASP A 33 -12.64 -4.56 -13.03
CA ASP A 33 -12.62 -3.27 -13.73
C ASP A 33 -11.21 -2.92 -14.24
N PHE A 34 -10.18 -3.59 -13.73
CA PHE A 34 -8.79 -3.39 -14.12
C PHE A 34 -8.07 -4.72 -14.32
N ASP A 35 -7.37 -4.89 -15.44
CA ASP A 35 -6.58 -6.11 -15.70
C ASP A 35 -5.53 -6.39 -14.61
N THR A 36 -4.92 -5.33 -14.07
CA THR A 36 -3.88 -5.39 -13.03
C THR A 36 -3.93 -4.14 -12.18
N VAL A 37 -3.71 -4.29 -10.87
CA VAL A 37 -3.56 -3.20 -9.90
C VAL A 37 -2.27 -3.38 -9.12
N GLU A 38 -1.33 -2.46 -9.28
CA GLU A 38 0.01 -2.50 -8.66
C GLU A 38 0.21 -1.33 -7.69
N PHE A 39 1.02 -1.54 -6.65
CA PHE A 39 1.34 -0.52 -5.65
C PHE A 39 2.81 -0.12 -5.72
N ALA A 40 3.09 1.05 -6.29
CA ALA A 40 4.43 1.63 -6.36
C ALA A 40 4.75 2.37 -5.05
N VAL A 41 5.28 1.65 -4.06
CA VAL A 41 5.63 2.21 -2.76
C VAL A 41 7.14 2.37 -2.62
N TYR A 42 7.62 3.61 -2.70
CA TYR A 42 9.02 3.93 -2.45
C TYR A 42 9.32 3.89 -0.94
N CYS A 43 10.39 3.19 -0.56
CA CYS A 43 10.91 3.19 0.80
C CYS A 43 12.45 3.21 0.77
N PRO A 44 13.10 4.31 1.17
CA PRO A 44 14.56 4.41 1.25
C PRO A 44 15.16 3.32 2.13
N LYS A 45 16.37 2.82 1.79
CA LYS A 45 17.07 1.79 2.59
C LYS A 45 17.21 2.15 4.07
N ARG A 46 17.40 3.44 4.38
CA ARG A 46 17.49 3.93 5.76
C ARG A 46 16.18 3.70 6.54
N GLU A 47 15.04 3.89 5.90
CA GLU A 47 13.73 3.69 6.55
C GLU A 47 13.42 2.20 6.73
N GLN A 48 13.89 1.36 5.81
CA GLN A 48 13.80 -0.09 5.93
C GLN A 48 14.58 -0.63 7.14
N THR A 49 15.67 0.02 7.55
CA THR A 49 16.46 -0.41 8.72
C THR A 49 15.95 0.18 10.03
N VAL A 50 15.53 1.45 10.04
CA VAL A 50 15.05 2.15 11.25
C VAL A 50 13.69 1.60 11.71
N ASN A 51 12.79 1.31 10.77
CA ASN A 51 11.47 0.75 11.07
C ASN A 51 11.11 -0.34 10.04
N PRO A 52 11.66 -1.56 10.16
CA PRO A 52 11.53 -2.59 9.15
C PRO A 52 10.09 -3.08 8.92
N SER A 53 9.22 -2.96 9.93
CA SER A 53 7.85 -3.48 9.89
C SER A 53 6.76 -2.40 9.82
N GLY A 54 7.09 -1.15 10.15
CA GLY A 54 6.13 -0.05 10.21
C GLY A 54 6.32 1.04 9.15
N ASN A 55 7.26 0.89 8.22
CA ASN A 55 7.33 1.78 7.06
C ASN A 55 6.22 1.48 6.05
N ASN A 56 5.91 2.47 5.20
CA ASN A 56 4.82 2.38 4.22
C ASN A 56 4.90 1.13 3.33
N TYR A 57 6.10 0.77 2.85
CA TYR A 57 6.29 -0.41 2.00
C TYR A 57 5.98 -1.70 2.77
N ALA A 58 6.52 -1.86 3.98
CA ALA A 58 6.31 -3.04 4.81
C ALA A 58 4.82 -3.23 5.17
N VAL A 59 4.13 -2.13 5.50
CA VAL A 59 2.70 -2.15 5.83
C VAL A 59 1.86 -2.56 4.61
N PHE A 60 2.07 -1.91 3.46
CA PHE A 60 1.33 -2.23 2.23
C PHE A 60 1.63 -3.65 1.76
N LYS A 61 2.89 -4.10 1.80
CA LYS A 61 3.27 -5.49 1.49
C LYS A 61 2.56 -6.49 2.40
N ARG A 62 2.50 -6.22 3.71
CA ARG A 62 1.82 -7.10 4.68
C ARG A 62 0.31 -7.18 4.45
N VAL A 63 -0.35 -6.07 4.12
CA VAL A 63 -1.81 -6.01 4.00
C VAL A 63 -2.30 -6.50 2.63
N LEU A 64 -1.59 -6.13 1.55
CA LEU A 64 -2.01 -6.33 0.17
C LEU A 64 -1.22 -7.42 -0.57
N GLY A 65 -0.05 -7.83 -0.06
CA GLY A 65 0.85 -8.77 -0.76
C GLY A 65 0.36 -10.22 -0.84
N ASN A 66 -0.75 -10.56 -0.19
CA ASN A 66 -1.37 -11.89 -0.25
C ASN A 66 -2.62 -11.93 -1.16
N ARG A 67 -2.86 -10.89 -1.97
CA ARG A 67 -3.94 -10.92 -2.95
C ARG A 67 -3.53 -11.80 -4.14
N LYS A 68 -4.47 -12.67 -4.57
CA LYS A 68 -4.33 -13.52 -5.75
C LYS A 68 -4.70 -12.74 -6.99
#